data_AF-H6REE7-F1
#
_entry.id   AF-H6REE7-F1
#
_cell.length_a   1.000
_cell.length_b   1.000
_cell.length_c   1.000
_cell.angle_alpha   90.00
_cell.angle_beta   90.00
_cell.angle_gamma   90.00
#
_symmetry.space_group_name_H-M   'P 1'
#
loop_
_entity.id
_entity.type
_entity.pdbx_description
1 polymer ?
#
loop_
_entity_poly.entity_id
_entity_poly.type
_entity_poly.pdbx_seq_one_letter_code
_entity_poly.pdbx_strand_id
1 'polypeptide(L)'
;MKLFKIILNTIPRPLLIKLSYVAKPFIAYYLKGNRYTDPIDNNSFRKFLPYGYEIQRPNVLSPSTLSLERHRLLWLYLTNETDFFTSKKKVLHMAPEQCFVTRFKKLNHEYVTADLNSPIADVKADITNLPFNDDSFDIVFCNHVLEHIQDDTKAMKELYRVMKKGG
;
A
#
# COMPACT_ATOMS: atom_id res chain seq x y z
N MET A 1 -21.54 -11.12 12.61
CA MET A 1 -20.51 -12.05 12.06
C MET A 1 -21.08 -13.10 11.09
N LYS A 2 -22.21 -13.79 11.38
CA LYS A 2 -22.80 -14.79 10.46
C LYS A 2 -23.19 -14.24 9.08
N LEU A 3 -23.86 -13.08 9.02
CA LEU A 3 -24.31 -12.48 7.75
C LEU A 3 -23.14 -12.07 6.83
N PHE A 4 -22.08 -11.50 7.41
CA PHE A 4 -20.89 -11.06 6.66
C PHE A 4 -20.14 -12.25 6.04
N LYS A 5 -20.03 -13.37 6.78
CA LYS A 5 -19.41 -14.60 6.30
C LYS A 5 -20.22 -15.27 5.19
N ILE A 6 -21.55 -15.20 5.26
CA ILE A 6 -22.44 -15.67 4.19
C ILE A 6 -22.21 -14.83 2.92
N ILE A 7 -22.26 -13.50 3.03
CA ILE A 7 -22.03 -12.59 1.89
C ILE A 7 -20.68 -12.86 1.20
N LEU A 8 -19.60 -13.04 1.97
CA LEU A 8 -18.26 -13.33 1.45
C LEU A 8 -18.16 -14.68 0.71
N ASN A 9 -18.97 -15.67 1.12
CA ASN A 9 -18.94 -17.01 0.55
C ASN A 9 -19.93 -17.20 -0.60
N THR A 10 -20.98 -16.38 -0.68
CA THR A 10 -22.04 -16.49 -1.70
C THR A 10 -21.81 -15.56 -2.88
N ILE A 11 -21.23 -14.39 -2.66
CA ILE A 11 -21.01 -13.39 -3.73
C ILE A 11 -19.61 -13.55 -4.32
N PRO A 12 -19.46 -13.67 -5.66
CA PRO A 12 -18.16 -13.71 -6.30
C PRO A 12 -17.27 -12.53 -5.90
N ARG A 13 -15.99 -12.79 -5.60
CA ARG A 13 -15.01 -11.76 -5.17
C ARG A 13 -14.97 -10.52 -6.09
N PRO A 14 -14.99 -10.64 -7.44
CA PRO A 14 -14.99 -9.46 -8.30
C PRO A 14 -16.20 -8.54 -8.09
N LEU A 15 -17.36 -9.11 -7.79
CA LEU A 15 -18.59 -8.35 -7.53
C LEU A 15 -18.53 -7.67 -6.16
N LEU A 16 -18.02 -8.36 -5.13
CA LEU A 16 -17.76 -7.78 -3.82
C LEU A 16 -16.80 -6.59 -3.90
N ILE A 17 -15.74 -6.70 -4.71
CA ILE A 17 -14.78 -5.61 -4.94
C ILE A 17 -15.49 -4.41 -5.59
N LYS A 18 -16.28 -4.62 -6.64
CA LYS A 18 -17.05 -3.53 -7.29
C LYS A 18 -18.03 -2.86 -6.32
N LEU A 19 -18.78 -3.65 -5.55
CA LEU A 19 -19.71 -3.15 -4.54
C LEU A 19 -18.99 -2.35 -3.45
N SER A 20 -17.79 -2.78 -3.07
CA SER A 20 -16.97 -2.06 -2.08
C SER A 20 -16.62 -0.65 -2.54
N TYR A 21 -16.34 -0.44 -3.84
CA TYR A 21 -16.05 0.90 -4.37
C TYR A 21 -17.25 1.83 -4.30
N VAL A 22 -18.46 1.32 -4.53
CA VAL A 22 -19.70 2.10 -4.43
C VAL A 22 -20.06 2.39 -2.97
N ALA A 23 -19.92 1.39 -2.09
CA ALA A 23 -20.28 1.54 -0.67
C ALA A 23 -19.30 2.43 0.11
N LYS A 24 -18.02 2.44 -0.29
CA LYS A 24 -16.94 3.18 0.37
C LYS A 24 -17.25 4.65 0.67
N PRO A 25 -17.68 5.51 -0.29
CA PRO A 25 -17.99 6.92 0.01
C PRO A 25 -19.11 7.07 1.04
N PHE A 26 -20.15 6.22 0.99
CA PHE A 26 -21.23 6.24 1.98
C PHE A 26 -20.77 5.79 3.35
N ILE A 27 -19.92 4.75 3.44
CA ILE A 27 -19.33 4.30 4.70
C ILE A 27 -18.44 5.38 5.29
N ALA A 28 -17.59 6.01 4.47
CA ALA A 28 -16.71 7.09 4.91
C ALA A 28 -17.52 8.29 5.42
N TYR A 29 -18.58 8.69 4.71
CA TYR A 29 -19.48 9.75 5.14
C TYR A 29 -20.20 9.39 6.44
N TYR A 30 -20.78 8.18 6.50
CA TYR A 30 -21.47 7.70 7.68
C TYR A 30 -20.55 7.72 8.89
N LEU A 31 -19.27 7.31 8.76
CA LEU A 31 -18.29 7.21 9.85
C LEU A 31 -17.54 8.52 10.18
N LYS A 32 -17.89 9.65 9.56
CA LYS A 32 -17.26 10.95 9.85
C LYS A 32 -17.33 11.30 11.34
N GLY A 33 -16.29 11.94 11.85
CA GLY A 33 -16.15 12.37 13.24
C GLY A 33 -14.73 12.86 13.53
N ASN A 34 -14.39 13.12 14.80
CA ASN A 34 -13.13 13.81 15.16
C ASN A 34 -12.21 12.99 16.08
N ARG A 35 -12.42 11.67 16.18
CA ARG A 35 -11.68 10.83 17.14
C ARG A 35 -10.38 10.26 16.57
N TYR A 36 -10.39 9.92 15.28
CA TYR A 36 -9.26 9.35 14.57
C TYR A 36 -9.06 10.11 13.27
N THR A 37 -7.82 10.47 12.95
CA THR A 37 -7.46 11.11 11.69
C THR A 37 -6.57 10.18 10.89
N ASP A 38 -6.87 10.03 9.59
CA ASP A 38 -5.98 9.36 8.67
C ASP A 38 -4.99 10.38 8.08
N PRO A 39 -3.69 10.32 8.40
CA PRO A 39 -2.72 11.31 7.92
C PRO A 39 -2.53 11.26 6.40
N ILE A 40 -2.92 10.17 5.73
CA ILE A 40 -2.74 9.98 4.29
C ILE A 40 -3.67 10.89 3.46
N ASP A 41 -4.82 11.28 4.00
CA ASP A 41 -5.77 12.17 3.34
C ASP A 41 -6.36 13.25 4.26
N ASN A 42 -5.91 13.32 5.51
CA ASN A 42 -6.37 14.20 6.58
C ASN A 42 -7.87 14.09 6.92
N ASN A 43 -8.57 13.06 6.43
CA ASN A 43 -9.95 12.84 6.82
C ASN A 43 -10.04 12.33 8.26
N SER A 44 -11.07 12.78 8.96
CA SER A 44 -11.32 12.39 10.35
C SER A 44 -12.61 11.59 10.50
N PHE A 45 -12.57 10.62 11.41
CA PHE A 45 -13.62 9.63 11.63
C PHE A 45 -13.89 9.44 13.12
N ARG A 46 -15.13 9.10 13.47
CA ARG A 46 -15.47 8.68 14.85
C ARG A 46 -14.92 7.30 15.18
N LYS A 47 -14.69 6.47 14.16
CA LYS A 47 -14.23 5.09 14.28
C LYS A 47 -13.60 4.61 12.98
N PHE A 48 -12.55 3.80 13.08
CA PHE A 48 -12.00 3.05 11.95
C PHE A 48 -12.63 1.66 11.89
N LEU A 49 -12.64 1.05 10.70
CA LEU A 49 -13.20 -0.28 10.49
C LEU A 49 -12.30 -1.35 11.13
N PRO A 50 -12.86 -2.46 11.62
CA PRO A 50 -12.04 -3.60 12.04
C PRO A 50 -11.41 -4.31 10.84
N TYR A 51 -10.25 -4.94 11.03
CA TYR A 51 -9.58 -5.72 9.99
C TYR A 51 -8.70 -6.83 10.60
N GLY A 52 -8.56 -7.93 9.86
CA GLY A 52 -7.75 -9.10 10.20
C GLY A 52 -8.39 -10.39 9.67
N TYR A 53 -7.56 -11.36 9.30
CA TYR A 53 -8.02 -12.63 8.71
C TYR A 53 -8.55 -13.60 9.78
N GLU A 54 -7.71 -13.92 10.78
CA GLU A 54 -8.10 -14.79 11.90
C GLU A 54 -8.70 -13.96 13.04
N ILE A 55 -7.95 -12.94 13.48
CA ILE A 55 -8.34 -12.05 14.57
C ILE A 55 -8.63 -10.67 14.01
N GLN A 56 -9.89 -10.23 14.10
CA GLN A 56 -10.27 -8.88 13.71
C GLN A 56 -9.88 -7.89 14.79
N ARG A 57 -8.93 -7.02 14.47
CA ARG A 57 -8.51 -5.93 15.34
C ARG A 57 -9.45 -4.74 15.15
N PRO A 58 -10.00 -4.12 16.21
CA PRO A 58 -10.86 -2.96 16.08
C PRO A 58 -10.07 -1.69 15.72
N ASN A 59 -10.70 -0.77 14.99
CA ASN A 59 -10.17 0.58 14.71
C ASN A 59 -8.86 0.65 13.91
N VAL A 60 -8.70 -0.21 12.90
CA VAL A 60 -7.42 -0.35 12.18
C VAL A 60 -7.49 0.13 10.72
N LEU A 61 -8.61 -0.11 10.03
CA LEU A 61 -8.78 0.16 8.61
C LEU A 61 -9.48 1.51 8.39
N SER A 62 -8.81 2.41 7.70
CA SER A 62 -9.36 3.73 7.37
C SER A 62 -10.56 3.62 6.41
N PRO A 63 -11.70 4.29 6.70
CA PRO A 63 -12.86 4.27 5.81
C PRO A 63 -12.61 4.91 4.43
N SER A 64 -11.70 5.89 4.32
CA SER A 64 -11.46 6.65 3.08
C SER A 64 -10.29 6.15 2.26
N THR A 65 -9.18 5.76 2.88
CA THR A 65 -7.99 5.33 2.15
C THR A 65 -7.87 3.81 2.10
N LEU A 66 -8.60 3.09 2.95
CA LEU A 66 -8.39 1.66 3.25
C LEU A 66 -6.97 1.35 3.75
N SER A 67 -6.29 2.35 4.31
CA SER A 67 -4.98 2.21 4.93
C SER A 67 -5.07 1.46 6.27
N LEU A 68 -3.97 0.80 6.64
CA LEU A 68 -3.74 0.22 7.95
C LEU A 68 -2.74 1.08 8.73
N GLU A 69 -2.51 0.73 10.00
CA GLU A 69 -1.61 1.44 10.90
C GLU A 69 -0.20 1.59 10.31
N ARG A 70 0.34 0.52 9.73
CA ARG A 70 1.67 0.51 9.09
C ARG A 70 1.79 1.47 7.91
N HIS A 71 0.72 1.61 7.10
CA HIS A 71 0.73 2.52 5.96
C HIS A 71 0.72 3.97 6.48
N ARG A 72 -0.08 4.24 7.52
CA ARG A 72 -0.13 5.56 8.14
C ARG A 72 1.20 5.92 8.81
N LEU A 73 1.86 4.96 9.44
CA LEU A 73 3.20 5.13 9.98
C LEU A 73 4.22 5.48 8.89
N LEU A 74 4.24 4.72 7.79
CA LEU A 74 5.12 5.02 6.66
C LEU A 74 4.84 6.42 6.08
N TRP A 75 3.57 6.78 5.91
CA TRP A 75 3.20 8.12 5.42
C TRP A 75 3.72 9.22 6.34
N LEU A 76 3.58 9.06 7.66
CA LEU A 76 4.12 10.02 8.63
C LEU A 76 5.64 10.10 8.57
N TYR A 77 6.34 8.96 8.45
CA TYR A 77 7.80 8.94 8.28
C TYR A 77 8.23 9.67 7.02
N LEU A 78 7.61 9.38 5.87
CA LEU A 78 7.89 10.06 4.60
C LEU A 78 7.62 11.58 4.69
N THR A 79 6.64 11.98 5.50
CA THR A 79 6.27 13.39 5.68
C THR A 79 7.25 14.13 6.58
N ASN A 80 7.65 13.51 7.69
CA ASN A 80 8.37 14.19 8.77
C ASN A 80 9.89 14.01 8.69
N GLU A 81 10.35 12.89 8.16
CA GLU A 81 11.75 12.45 8.28
C GLU A 81 12.48 12.42 6.92
N THR A 82 11.79 12.73 5.82
CA THR A 82 12.37 12.66 4.47
C THR A 82 11.92 13.83 3.60
N ASP A 83 12.59 14.01 2.47
CA ASP A 83 12.22 14.97 1.42
C ASP A 83 11.34 14.34 0.33
N PHE A 84 10.70 13.20 0.60
CA PHE A 84 9.94 12.43 -0.37
C PHE A 84 8.84 13.26 -1.06
N PHE A 85 8.09 14.06 -0.31
CA PHE A 85 7.01 14.87 -0.90
C PHE A 85 7.44 16.21 -1.49
N THR A 86 8.70 16.62 -1.29
CA THR A 86 9.21 17.95 -1.69
C THR A 86 10.23 17.87 -2.82
N SER A 87 10.87 16.72 -3.05
CA SER A 87 11.87 16.52 -4.08
C SER A 87 11.44 15.48 -5.11
N LYS A 88 11.85 15.64 -6.39
CA LYS A 88 11.61 14.63 -7.41
C LYS A 88 12.54 13.44 -7.18
N LYS A 89 11.97 12.24 -7.04
CA LYS A 89 12.68 10.96 -6.89
C LYS A 89 12.30 9.99 -8.00
N LYS A 90 13.19 9.06 -8.31
CA LYS A 90 12.89 7.84 -9.04
C LYS A 90 12.69 6.70 -8.06
N VAL A 91 11.49 6.15 -8.03
CA VAL A 91 11.00 5.30 -6.93
C VAL A 91 10.61 3.95 -7.50
N LEU A 92 11.17 2.88 -6.94
CA LEU A 92 10.70 1.52 -7.16
C LEU A 92 9.77 1.12 -6.00
N HIS A 93 8.60 0.59 -6.32
CA HIS A 93 7.68 0.06 -5.33
C HIS A 93 7.35 -1.41 -5.62
N MET A 94 7.97 -2.30 -4.85
CA MET A 94 7.71 -3.73 -4.91
C MET A 94 6.39 -4.05 -4.20
N ALA A 95 5.56 -4.89 -4.83
CA ALA A 95 4.26 -5.33 -4.31
C ALA A 95 3.39 -4.18 -3.78
N PRO A 96 3.03 -3.22 -4.65
CA PRO A 96 2.65 -1.89 -4.20
C PRO A 96 1.33 -1.87 -3.40
N GLU A 97 1.28 -1.13 -2.28
CA GLU A 97 0.03 -0.99 -1.54
C GLU A 97 -0.95 -0.03 -2.22
N GLN A 98 -2.20 -0.48 -2.38
CA GLN A 98 -3.24 0.24 -3.12
C GLN A 98 -3.49 1.67 -2.61
N CYS A 99 -3.35 1.91 -1.30
CA CYS A 99 -3.57 3.24 -0.73
C CYS A 99 -2.54 4.28 -1.21
N PHE A 100 -1.35 3.83 -1.64
CA PHE A 100 -0.27 4.69 -2.11
C PHE A 100 -0.19 4.79 -3.62
N VAL A 101 -0.46 3.73 -4.39
CA VAL A 101 -0.30 3.73 -5.86
C VAL A 101 -0.91 4.96 -6.52
N THR A 102 -2.18 5.25 -6.26
CA THR A 102 -2.86 6.41 -6.86
C THR A 102 -2.33 7.75 -6.35
N ARG A 103 -1.79 7.80 -5.14
CA ARG A 103 -1.24 9.02 -4.54
C ARG A 103 0.15 9.31 -5.07
N PHE A 104 1.03 8.32 -5.06
CA PHE A 104 2.41 8.44 -5.54
C PHE A 104 2.44 8.69 -7.06
N LYS A 105 1.54 8.08 -7.84
CA LYS A 105 1.38 8.41 -9.28
C LYS A 105 0.98 9.86 -9.56
N LYS A 106 0.44 10.59 -8.58
CA LYS A 106 0.10 12.03 -8.71
C LYS A 106 1.22 12.96 -8.25
N LEU A 107 2.26 12.42 -7.63
CA LEU A 107 3.43 13.20 -7.22
C LEU A 107 4.35 13.42 -8.42
N ASN A 108 5.26 14.39 -8.30
CA ASN A 108 6.30 14.62 -9.28
C ASN A 108 7.46 13.61 -9.09
N HIS A 109 7.18 12.33 -9.29
CA HIS A 109 8.14 11.24 -9.20
C HIS A 109 8.19 10.43 -10.49
N GLU A 110 9.35 9.82 -10.74
CA GLU A 110 9.45 8.70 -11.67
C GLU A 110 9.10 7.42 -10.90
N TYR A 111 7.81 7.17 -10.76
CA TYR A 111 7.28 6.10 -9.91
C TYR A 111 7.00 4.83 -10.72
N VAL A 112 7.74 3.76 -10.42
CA VAL A 112 7.62 2.45 -11.06
C VAL A 112 7.15 1.45 -10.02
N THR A 113 6.09 0.70 -10.35
CA THR A 113 5.64 -0.41 -9.53
C THR A 113 6.00 -1.76 -10.15
N ALA A 114 6.43 -2.72 -9.32
CA ALA A 114 6.81 -4.05 -9.78
C ALA A 114 6.30 -5.16 -8.85
N ASP A 115 5.86 -6.27 -9.42
CA ASP A 115 5.39 -7.43 -8.67
C ASP A 115 5.38 -8.68 -9.57
N LEU A 116 5.46 -9.87 -8.99
CA LEU A 116 5.44 -11.12 -9.74
C LEU A 116 4.05 -11.46 -10.31
N ASN A 117 2.98 -11.11 -9.60
CA ASN A 117 1.60 -11.56 -9.85
C ASN A 117 0.54 -10.45 -9.80
N SER A 118 0.90 -9.26 -9.31
CA SER A 118 -0.06 -8.19 -9.07
C SER A 118 -0.56 -7.58 -10.38
N PRO A 119 -1.89 -7.51 -10.59
CA PRO A 119 -2.46 -6.91 -11.81
C PRO A 119 -2.38 -5.37 -11.82
N ILE A 120 -1.94 -4.76 -10.73
CA ILE A 120 -1.83 -3.29 -10.60
C ILE A 120 -0.38 -2.79 -10.68
N ALA A 121 0.59 -3.69 -10.85
CA ALA A 121 1.99 -3.35 -11.05
C ALA A 121 2.26 -2.99 -12.51
N ASP A 122 3.13 -2.00 -12.74
CA ASP A 122 3.52 -1.56 -14.09
C ASP A 122 4.45 -2.59 -14.75
N VAL A 123 5.30 -3.25 -13.95
CA VAL A 123 6.27 -4.26 -14.41
C VAL A 123 6.01 -5.59 -13.70
N LYS A 124 5.83 -6.66 -14.48
CA LYS A 124 5.85 -8.03 -13.94
C LYS A 124 7.30 -8.45 -13.72
N ALA A 125 7.73 -8.57 -12.47
CA ALA A 125 9.13 -8.87 -12.13
C ALA A 125 9.26 -9.79 -10.92
N ASP A 126 10.26 -10.67 -10.98
CA ASP A 126 10.75 -11.41 -9.82
C ASP A 126 11.76 -10.52 -9.07
N ILE A 127 11.56 -10.33 -7.77
CA ILE A 127 12.44 -9.52 -6.93
C ILE A 127 13.87 -10.08 -6.84
N THR A 128 14.06 -11.37 -7.12
CA THR A 128 15.36 -12.04 -7.17
C THR A 128 16.06 -11.90 -8.53
N ASN A 129 15.44 -11.24 -9.50
CA ASN A 129 16.00 -10.95 -10.82
C ASN A 129 15.28 -9.75 -11.46
N LEU A 130 15.57 -8.55 -10.97
CA LEU A 130 14.88 -7.32 -11.35
C LEU A 130 15.33 -6.85 -12.74
N PRO A 131 14.39 -6.52 -13.65
CA PRO A 131 14.70 -6.09 -15.03
C PRO A 131 15.08 -4.60 -15.09
N PHE A 132 15.89 -4.14 -14.14
CA PHE A 132 16.34 -2.75 -14.03
C PHE A 132 17.87 -2.70 -14.01
N ASN A 133 18.43 -1.59 -14.48
CA ASN A 133 19.86 -1.35 -14.41
C ASN A 133 20.30 -1.09 -12.97
N ASP A 134 21.60 -1.23 -12.73
CA ASP A 134 22.23 -0.86 -11.46
C ASP A 134 22.02 0.63 -11.16
N ASP A 135 22.07 1.01 -9.89
CA ASP A 135 22.04 2.41 -9.43
C ASP A 135 20.93 3.26 -10.10
N SER A 136 19.74 2.69 -10.25
CA SER A 136 18.65 3.27 -11.05
C SER A 136 17.59 3.99 -10.24
N PHE A 137 17.41 3.66 -8.97
CA PHE A 137 16.35 4.21 -8.10
C PHE A 137 16.93 4.95 -6.91
N ASP A 138 16.33 6.10 -6.59
CA ASP A 138 16.68 6.88 -5.40
C ASP A 138 16.04 6.29 -4.13
N ILE A 139 14.90 5.60 -4.27
CA ILE A 139 14.16 4.98 -3.17
C ILE A 139 13.55 3.66 -3.63
N VAL A 140 13.62 2.63 -2.78
CA VAL A 140 12.95 1.35 -2.99
C VAL A 140 12.01 1.04 -1.83
N PHE A 141 10.72 0.91 -2.09
CA PHE A 141 9.74 0.39 -1.14
C PHE A 141 9.57 -1.11 -1.32
N CYS A 142 9.76 -1.88 -0.23
CA CYS A 142 9.65 -3.34 -0.20
C CYS A 142 9.06 -3.79 1.15
N ASN A 143 7.79 -3.47 1.39
CA ASN A 143 7.12 -3.77 2.66
C ASN A 143 6.39 -5.11 2.59
N HIS A 144 6.60 -5.96 3.57
CA HIS A 144 5.90 -7.25 3.69
C HIS A 144 6.04 -8.19 2.47
N VAL A 145 7.21 -8.14 1.81
CA VAL A 145 7.51 -8.97 0.63
C VAL A 145 8.50 -10.07 0.97
N LEU A 146 9.59 -9.73 1.65
CA LEU A 146 10.75 -10.62 1.83
C LEU A 146 10.42 -11.89 2.63
N GLU A 147 9.45 -11.83 3.55
CA GLU A 147 8.97 -13.00 4.30
C GLU A 147 8.34 -14.09 3.43
N HIS A 148 8.04 -13.78 2.17
CA HIS A 148 7.47 -14.72 1.20
C HIS A 148 8.50 -15.19 0.16
N ILE A 149 9.75 -14.71 0.23
CA ILE A 149 10.80 -15.03 -0.73
C ILE A 149 11.69 -16.15 -0.19
N GLN A 150 11.84 -17.22 -0.97
CA GLN A 150 12.66 -18.36 -0.57
C GLN A 150 14.16 -18.03 -0.46
N ASP A 151 14.69 -17.24 -1.40
CA ASP A 151 16.06 -16.71 -1.40
C ASP A 151 16.02 -15.18 -1.22
N ASP A 152 15.66 -14.77 0.00
CA ASP A 152 15.58 -13.38 0.41
C ASP A 152 16.94 -12.66 0.34
N THR A 153 18.04 -13.39 0.50
CA THR A 153 19.40 -12.88 0.33
C THR A 153 19.65 -12.43 -1.09
N LYS A 154 19.22 -13.21 -2.09
CA LYS A 154 19.29 -12.81 -3.49
C LYS A 154 18.38 -11.62 -3.80
N ALA A 155 17.17 -11.58 -3.23
CA ALA A 155 16.29 -10.41 -3.35
C ALA A 155 16.95 -9.14 -2.78
N MET A 156 17.56 -9.22 -1.60
CA MET A 156 18.27 -8.09 -1.00
C MET A 156 19.46 -7.62 -1.84
N LYS A 157 20.19 -8.54 -2.48
CA LYS A 157 21.27 -8.18 -3.43
C LYS A 157 20.73 -7.45 -4.65
N GLU A 158 19.60 -7.88 -5.20
CA GLU A 158 18.95 -7.20 -6.33
C GLU A 158 18.42 -5.82 -5.96
N LEU A 159 17.77 -5.69 -4.79
CA LEU A 159 17.31 -4.40 -4.28
C LEU A 159 18.48 -3.43 -4.07
N TYR A 160 19.58 -3.92 -3.49
CA TYR A 160 20.81 -3.13 -3.32
C TYR A 160 21.42 -2.74 -4.67
N ARG A 161 21.47 -3.66 -5.65
CA ARG A 161 22.01 -3.40 -6.99
C ARG A 161 21.27 -2.28 -7.71
N VAL A 162 19.93 -2.29 -7.66
CA VAL A 162 19.12 -1.28 -8.39
C VAL A 162 19.00 0.05 -7.64
N MET A 163 19.30 0.09 -6.35
CA MET A 163 19.29 1.30 -5.54
C MET A 163 20.58 2.08 -5.74
N LYS A 164 20.46 3.40 -5.91
CA LYS A 164 21.63 4.29 -6.01
C LYS A 164 22.40 4.33 -4.70
N LYS A 165 23.70 4.61 -4.80
CA LYS A 165 24.49 5.02 -3.63
C LYS A 165 23.85 6.21 -2.90
N GLY A 166 23.55 6.01 -1.62
CA GLY A 166 22.90 7.01 -0.76
C GLY A 166 21.37 7.07 -0.87
N GLY A 167 20.76 6.17 -1.64
CA GLY A 167 19.33 5.88 -1.61
C GLY A 167 18.90 4.98 -0.47
#